data_AF-A0A7S0HRU5-F1
#
_entry.id   AF-A0A7S0HRU5-F1
#
_cell.length_a   1.000
_cell.length_b   1.000
_cell.length_c   1.000
_cell.angle_alpha   90.00
_cell.angle_beta   90.00
_cell.angle_gamma   90.00
#
_symmetry.space_group_name_H-M   'P 1'
#
loop_
_entity.id
_entity.type
_entity.pdbx_description
1 polymer ?
#
loop_
_entity_poly.entity_id
_entity_poly.type
_entity_poly.pdbx_seq_one_letter_code
_entity_poly.pdbx_strand_id
1 'polypeptide(L)'
;SRMSFFGVTTLGPPNIFQLYRHQEISAISKEDFFVAFRMVAGGAGTITRDQIKDVMHEVGAPTEGEDFERFSSFFDGDSEAFDLESFEDALDEFMANNPTKPAKQYVSSSKLKEDRIKHKRCEGSSSQKYHVPLTSSQEYGWGNPADNIRR
;
A
#
# COMPACT_ATOMS: atom_id res chain seq x y z
N SER A 1 21.24 12.24 -1.31
CA SER A 1 21.76 12.36 -2.68
C SER A 1 21.00 11.38 -3.57
N ARG A 2 20.12 11.87 -4.47
CA ARG A 2 19.38 11.04 -5.43
C ARG A 2 20.33 10.74 -6.60
N MET A 3 20.86 9.53 -6.69
CA MET A 3 21.57 9.07 -7.88
C MET A 3 20.53 8.60 -8.90
N SER A 4 20.24 9.44 -9.90
CA SER A 4 19.60 9.01 -11.15
C SER A 4 20.68 8.40 -12.03
N PHE A 5 20.48 7.16 -12.49
CA PHE A 5 21.35 6.50 -13.46
C PHE A 5 21.12 7.18 -14.83
N PHE A 6 21.96 8.18 -15.13
CA PHE A 6 22.09 8.87 -16.42
C PHE A 6 20.80 9.02 -17.26
N GLY A 7 19.82 9.79 -16.77
CA GLY A 7 18.75 10.34 -17.62
C GLY A 7 17.78 9.32 -18.26
N VAL A 8 17.90 8.03 -17.95
CA VAL A 8 16.99 7.00 -18.47
C VAL A 8 15.84 6.82 -17.48
N THR A 9 14.75 7.54 -17.70
CA THR A 9 13.48 7.38 -16.94
C THR A 9 12.50 6.43 -17.63
N THR A 10 12.82 5.96 -18.85
CA THR A 10 11.96 5.11 -19.68
C THR A 10 12.07 3.61 -19.41
N LEU A 11 13.05 3.17 -18.58
CA LEU A 11 13.29 1.75 -18.29
C LEU A 11 12.57 1.26 -17.01
N GLY A 12 11.50 1.93 -16.62
CA GLY A 12 10.77 1.64 -15.39
C GLY A 12 11.32 2.38 -14.17
N PRO A 13 10.77 2.10 -12.99
CA PRO A 13 11.03 2.91 -11.82
C PRO A 13 12.43 2.70 -11.27
N PRO A 14 13.02 3.76 -10.67
CA PRO A 14 14.41 3.76 -10.20
C PRO A 14 14.66 2.76 -9.05
N ASN A 15 13.61 2.30 -8.37
CA ASN A 15 13.70 1.27 -7.34
C ASN A 15 12.59 0.22 -7.52
N ILE A 16 12.98 -0.96 -8.02
CA ILE A 16 12.06 -2.08 -8.24
C ILE A 16 11.41 -2.57 -6.94
N PHE A 17 12.06 -2.46 -5.78
CA PHE A 17 11.49 -2.96 -4.52
C PHE A 17 10.37 -2.06 -3.98
N GLN A 18 10.33 -0.79 -4.41
CA GLN A 18 9.22 0.09 -4.09
C GLN A 18 7.96 -0.26 -4.89
N LEU A 19 8.12 -0.73 -6.14
CA LEU A 19 7.00 -1.24 -6.91
C LEU A 19 6.33 -2.43 -6.23
N TYR A 20 7.15 -3.36 -5.73
CA TYR A 20 6.66 -4.64 -5.24
C TYR A 20 6.05 -4.60 -3.85
N ARG A 21 6.13 -3.46 -3.16
CA ARG A 21 5.39 -3.27 -1.92
C ARG A 21 3.89 -3.34 -2.21
N HIS A 22 3.08 -3.76 -1.24
CA HIS A 22 1.64 -3.72 -1.41
C HIS A 22 1.19 -2.31 -1.82
N GLN A 23 0.40 -2.22 -2.88
CA GLN A 23 -0.40 -1.04 -3.20
C GLN A 23 -1.62 -1.00 -2.27
N GLU A 24 -1.46 -1.39 -1.00
CA GLU A 24 -2.55 -1.29 -0.04
C GLU A 24 -2.73 0.19 0.30
N ILE A 25 -3.97 0.59 0.55
CA ILE A 25 -4.30 1.94 1.03
C ILE A 25 -3.45 2.26 2.27
N SER A 26 -3.23 1.29 3.15
CA SER A 26 -2.43 1.41 4.37
C SER A 26 -0.90 1.38 4.16
N ALA A 27 -0.41 1.24 2.93
CA ALA A 27 1.02 1.31 2.60
C ALA A 27 1.47 2.71 2.12
N ILE A 28 0.51 3.55 1.73
CA ILE A 28 0.72 4.91 1.24
C ILE A 28 0.75 5.88 2.42
N SER A 29 1.53 6.95 2.32
CA SER A 29 1.60 7.94 3.40
C SER A 29 0.31 8.76 3.47
N LYS A 30 -0.12 9.12 4.67
CA LYS A 30 -1.28 10.02 4.85
C LYS A 30 -1.06 11.36 4.18
N GLU A 31 0.17 11.86 4.18
CA GLU A 31 0.54 13.11 3.54
C GLU A 31 0.27 13.08 2.03
N ASP A 32 0.57 11.95 1.36
CA ASP A 32 0.28 11.79 -0.07
C ASP A 32 -1.24 11.84 -0.32
N PHE A 33 -2.04 11.19 0.53
CA PHE A 33 -3.50 11.25 0.48
C PHE A 33 -4.04 12.67 0.70
N PHE A 34 -3.49 13.43 1.65
CA PHE A 34 -3.94 14.80 1.91
C PHE A 34 -3.58 15.76 0.78
N VAL A 35 -2.43 15.56 0.13
CA VAL A 35 -2.06 16.31 -1.07
C VAL A 35 -3.03 16.01 -2.20
N ALA A 36 -3.29 14.72 -2.47
CA ALA A 36 -4.25 14.30 -3.48
C ALA A 36 -5.67 14.81 -3.20
N PHE A 37 -6.13 14.72 -1.95
CA PHE A 37 -7.43 15.25 -1.53
C PHE A 37 -7.54 16.73 -1.85
N ARG A 38 -6.54 17.54 -1.49
CA ARG A 38 -6.55 18.99 -1.77
C ARG A 38 -6.51 19.29 -3.27
N MET A 39 -5.82 18.46 -4.05
CA MET A 39 -5.79 18.61 -5.51
C MET A 39 -7.17 18.35 -6.12
N VAL A 40 -7.88 17.31 -5.66
CA VAL A 40 -9.19 16.92 -6.17
C VAL A 40 -10.32 17.83 -5.64
N ALA A 41 -10.30 18.15 -4.34
CA ALA A 41 -11.23 19.10 -3.72
C ALA A 41 -11.06 20.53 -4.24
N GLY A 42 -9.86 20.87 -4.72
CA GLY A 42 -9.51 22.20 -5.21
C GLY A 42 -9.84 23.29 -4.20
N GLY A 43 -10.63 24.28 -4.62
CA GLY A 43 -11.08 25.39 -3.78
C GLY A 43 -12.36 25.13 -2.97
N ALA A 44 -13.02 23.99 -3.16
CA ALA A 44 -14.28 23.67 -2.47
C ALA A 44 -14.04 23.16 -1.03
N GLY A 45 -12.86 22.58 -0.77
CA GLY A 45 -12.51 22.02 0.54
C GLY A 45 -13.20 20.69 0.87
N THR A 46 -14.05 20.18 -0.03
CA THR A 46 -14.76 18.92 0.09
C THR A 46 -14.65 18.10 -1.20
N ILE A 47 -14.82 16.78 -1.09
CA ILE A 47 -14.93 15.85 -2.22
C ILE A 47 -16.27 15.12 -2.18
N THR A 48 -16.77 14.74 -3.34
CA THR A 48 -17.92 13.84 -3.48
C THR A 48 -17.46 12.39 -3.52
N ARG A 49 -18.41 11.45 -3.43
CA ARG A 49 -18.11 10.01 -3.49
C ARG A 49 -17.39 9.61 -4.78
N ASP A 50 -17.82 10.13 -5.93
CA ASP A 50 -17.20 9.80 -7.22
C ASP A 50 -15.74 10.27 -7.27
N GLN A 51 -15.43 11.36 -6.59
CA GLN A 51 -14.08 11.94 -6.50
C GLN A 51 -13.15 11.16 -5.55
N ILE A 52 -13.67 10.25 -4.73
CA ILE A 52 -12.82 9.36 -3.92
C ILE A 52 -11.95 8.49 -4.84
N LYS A 53 -12.53 7.99 -5.94
CA LYS A 53 -11.78 7.21 -6.93
C LYS A 53 -10.65 8.04 -7.56
N ASP A 54 -10.87 9.33 -7.79
CA ASP A 54 -9.85 10.25 -8.30
C ASP A 54 -8.72 10.49 -7.29
N VAL A 55 -9.05 10.67 -6.01
CA VAL A 55 -8.04 10.80 -4.92
C VAL A 55 -7.18 9.54 -4.84
N MET A 56 -7.81 8.37 -4.91
CA MET A 56 -7.10 7.09 -4.86
C MET A 56 -6.22 6.86 -6.09
N HIS A 57 -6.70 7.25 -7.27
CA HIS A 57 -5.92 7.19 -8.50
C HIS A 57 -4.67 8.09 -8.41
N GLU A 58 -4.79 9.30 -7.88
CA GLU A 58 -3.70 10.27 -7.80
C GLU A 58 -2.54 9.77 -6.91
N VAL A 59 -2.85 9.09 -5.80
CA VAL A 59 -1.81 8.49 -4.93
C VAL A 59 -1.31 7.13 -5.43
N GLY A 60 -1.90 6.59 -6.50
CA GLY A 60 -1.59 5.24 -6.99
C GLY A 60 -2.09 4.12 -6.08
N ALA A 61 -3.16 4.37 -5.33
CA ALA A 61 -3.88 3.37 -4.54
C ALA A 61 -4.82 2.54 -5.44
N PRO A 62 -5.31 1.38 -4.98
CA PRO A 62 -6.27 0.59 -5.72
C PRO A 62 -7.56 1.37 -5.85
N THR A 63 -8.07 1.47 -7.08
CA THR A 63 -9.33 2.14 -7.39
C THR A 63 -10.48 1.15 -7.58
N GLU A 64 -10.19 -0.15 -7.48
CA GLU A 64 -11.11 -1.27 -7.64
C GLU A 64 -10.65 -2.44 -6.76
N GLY A 65 -11.56 -3.35 -6.45
CA GLY A 65 -11.28 -4.54 -5.62
C GLY A 65 -11.78 -4.39 -4.18
N GLU A 66 -11.60 -5.45 -3.39
CA GLU A 66 -12.17 -5.56 -2.04
C GLU A 66 -11.73 -4.44 -1.10
N ASP A 67 -10.45 -4.03 -1.16
CA ASP A 67 -9.92 -2.94 -0.33
C ASP A 67 -10.56 -1.59 -0.67
N PHE A 68 -10.75 -1.30 -1.97
CA PHE A 68 -11.41 -0.08 -2.43
C PHE A 68 -12.88 -0.05 -2.01
N GLU A 69 -13.62 -1.14 -2.25
CA GLU A 69 -15.04 -1.22 -1.88
C GLU A 69 -15.22 -1.06 -0.37
N ARG A 70 -14.35 -1.71 0.42
CA ARG A 70 -14.36 -1.57 1.87
C ARG A 70 -14.04 -0.15 2.31
N PHE A 71 -13.09 0.53 1.67
CA PHE A 71 -12.79 1.93 1.97
C PHE A 71 -13.93 2.87 1.52
N SER A 72 -14.49 2.68 0.32
CA SER A 72 -15.63 3.45 -0.18
C SER A 72 -16.87 3.30 0.70
N SER A 73 -17.03 2.16 1.39
CA SER A 73 -18.18 1.92 2.28
C SER A 73 -18.23 2.86 3.48
N PHE A 74 -17.10 3.46 3.91
CA PHE A 74 -17.08 4.50 4.95
C PHE A 74 -17.83 5.77 4.52
N PHE A 75 -18.04 5.94 3.21
CA PHE A 75 -18.68 7.10 2.59
C PHE A 75 -20.07 6.78 2.01
N ASP A 76 -20.66 5.63 2.34
CA ASP A 76 -22.01 5.21 1.92
C ASP A 76 -23.17 5.98 2.61
N GLY A 77 -22.86 6.99 3.43
CA GLY A 77 -23.86 7.78 4.15
C GLY A 77 -24.66 8.76 3.29
N ASP A 78 -25.67 9.40 3.89
CA ASP A 78 -26.58 10.39 3.27
C ASP A 78 -25.89 11.75 2.95
N SER A 79 -24.56 11.80 3.06
CA SER A 79 -23.77 13.02 2.84
C SER A 79 -23.24 13.06 1.42
N GLU A 80 -23.59 14.10 0.66
CA GLU A 80 -23.16 14.30 -0.72
C GLU A 80 -21.70 14.77 -0.83
N ALA A 81 -21.15 15.35 0.24
CA ALA A 81 -19.81 15.92 0.27
C ALA A 81 -19.10 15.62 1.60
N PHE A 82 -17.80 15.30 1.50
CA PHE A 82 -16.95 14.93 2.61
C PHE A 82 -15.78 15.91 2.70
N ASP A 83 -15.51 16.42 3.90
CA ASP A 83 -14.36 17.27 4.17
C ASP A 83 -13.10 16.45 4.46
N LEU A 84 -11.98 17.14 4.63
CA LEU A 84 -10.69 16.52 4.89
C LEU A 84 -10.67 15.75 6.22
N GLU A 85 -11.39 16.25 7.23
CA GLU A 85 -11.46 15.62 8.56
C GLU A 85 -12.19 14.27 8.48
N SER A 86 -13.36 14.22 7.83
CA SER A 86 -14.09 12.97 7.60
C SER A 86 -13.27 11.96 6.80
N PHE A 87 -12.49 12.45 5.83
CA PHE A 87 -11.60 11.60 5.02
C PHE A 87 -10.41 11.05 5.82
N GLU A 88 -9.83 11.87 6.71
CA GLU A 88 -8.76 11.45 7.62
C GLU A 88 -9.26 10.38 8.60
N ASP A 89 -10.45 10.57 9.19
CA ASP A 89 -11.06 9.59 10.10
C ASP A 89 -11.30 8.24 9.41
N ALA A 90 -11.84 8.25 8.19
CA ALA A 90 -12.06 7.04 7.40
C ALA A 90 -10.73 6.34 7.05
N LEU A 91 -9.68 7.11 6.72
CA LEU A 91 -8.34 6.57 6.48
C LEU A 91 -7.76 5.92 7.74
N ASP A 92 -7.95 6.55 8.91
CA ASP A 92 -7.44 6.06 10.19
C ASP A 92 -8.13 4.78 10.62
N GLU A 93 -9.45 4.73 10.49
CA GLU A 93 -10.22 3.52 10.76
C GLU A 93 -9.86 2.39 9.79
N PHE A 94 -9.69 2.69 8.49
CA PHE A 94 -9.25 1.70 7.51
C PHE A 94 -7.86 1.16 7.85
N MET A 95 -6.90 2.03 8.16
CA MET A 95 -5.53 1.64 8.48
C MET A 95 -5.42 0.87 9.80
N ALA A 96 -6.21 1.24 10.80
CA ALA A 96 -6.26 0.52 12.07
C ALA A 96 -6.77 -0.93 11.88
N ASN A 97 -7.73 -1.11 10.97
CA ASN A 97 -8.31 -2.41 10.65
C ASN A 97 -7.48 -3.23 9.64
N ASN A 98 -6.57 -2.59 8.90
CA ASN A 98 -5.73 -3.21 7.87
C ASN A 98 -4.26 -2.82 8.04
N PRO A 99 -3.61 -3.21 9.16
CA PRO A 99 -2.24 -2.81 9.43
C PRO A 99 -1.28 -3.43 8.42
N THR A 100 -0.56 -2.59 7.69
CA THR A 100 0.51 -3.03 6.80
C THR A 100 1.63 -3.68 7.59
N LYS A 101 2.01 -4.91 7.22
CA LYS A 101 3.18 -5.55 7.79
C LYS A 101 4.43 -5.06 7.07
N PRO A 102 5.35 -4.35 7.75
CA PRO A 102 6.52 -3.82 7.06
C PRO A 102 7.41 -4.97 6.57
N ALA A 103 7.77 -4.90 5.29
CA ALA A 103 8.72 -5.83 4.68
C ALA A 103 10.11 -5.80 5.36
N LYS A 104 10.53 -4.61 5.84
CA LYS A 104 11.79 -4.43 6.56
C LYS A 104 11.57 -4.66 8.06
N GLN A 105 12.12 -5.74 8.60
CA GLN A 105 12.04 -6.07 10.04
C GLN A 105 13.34 -5.82 10.81
N TYR A 106 14.44 -5.59 10.09
CA TYR A 106 15.76 -5.40 10.69
C TYR A 106 16.38 -4.09 10.24
N VAL A 107 16.94 -3.36 11.20
CA VAL A 107 17.79 -2.19 10.95
C VAL A 107 19.27 -2.57 11.04
N SER A 108 19.61 -3.58 11.84
CA SER A 108 20.98 -4.06 12.06
C SER A 108 21.20 -5.44 11.45
N SER A 109 22.28 -5.56 10.66
CA SER A 109 22.72 -6.84 10.09
C SER A 109 23.20 -7.83 11.16
N SER A 110 23.77 -7.34 12.27
CA SER A 110 24.16 -8.17 13.41
C SER A 110 22.94 -8.81 14.08
N LYS A 111 21.85 -8.05 14.21
CA LYS A 111 20.60 -8.57 14.79
C LYS A 111 19.97 -9.65 13.92
N LEU A 112 19.95 -9.44 12.60
CA LEU A 112 19.50 -10.45 11.64
C LEU A 112 20.33 -11.74 11.74
N LYS A 113 21.65 -11.63 11.88
CA LYS A 113 22.54 -12.80 12.04
C LYS A 113 22.25 -13.56 13.34
N GLU A 114 22.09 -12.85 14.46
CA GLU A 114 21.79 -13.43 15.76
C GLU A 114 20.47 -14.21 15.74
N ASP A 115 19.40 -13.59 15.22
CA ASP A 115 18.08 -14.20 15.13
C ASP A 115 18.08 -15.42 14.20
N ARG A 116 18.85 -15.36 13.10
CA ARG A 116 19.02 -16.50 12.19
C ARG A 116 19.70 -17.70 12.88
N ILE A 117 20.73 -17.46 13.70
CA ILE A 117 21.40 -18.51 14.49
C ILE A 117 20.42 -19.11 15.51
N LYS A 118 19.53 -18.29 16.06
CA LYS A 118 18.48 -18.70 17.00
C LYS A 118 17.25 -19.30 16.31
N HIS A 119 17.30 -19.55 15.00
CA HIS A 119 16.18 -20.06 14.19
C HIS A 119 14.88 -19.24 14.30
N LYS A 120 14.99 -17.94 14.63
CA LYS A 120 13.84 -17.04 14.65
C LYS A 120 13.47 -16.69 13.21
N ARG A 121 12.18 -16.84 12.89
CA ARG A 121 11.63 -16.52 11.57
C ARG A 121 11.13 -15.08 11.53
N CYS A 122 11.12 -14.49 10.34
CA CYS A 122 10.49 -13.21 10.12
C CYS A 122 8.98 -13.31 10.35
N GLU A 123 8.37 -12.26 10.88
CA GLU A 123 6.93 -12.23 11.18
C GLU A 123 6.10 -12.04 9.90
N GLY A 124 5.02 -12.78 9.71
CA GLY A 124 4.17 -12.68 8.53
C GLY A 124 4.76 -13.30 7.25
N SER A 125 3.88 -13.73 6.35
CA SER A 125 4.28 -14.32 5.07
C SER A 125 4.79 -13.27 4.09
N SER A 126 5.48 -13.71 3.02
CA SER A 126 5.91 -12.78 1.96
C SER A 126 4.72 -12.18 1.20
N SER A 127 3.62 -12.94 1.07
CA SER A 127 2.38 -12.50 0.43
C SER A 127 1.59 -11.44 1.20
N GLN A 128 1.91 -11.22 2.47
CA GLN A 128 1.35 -10.15 3.32
C GLN A 128 2.22 -8.88 3.33
N LYS A 129 3.33 -8.88 2.57
CA LYS A 129 4.33 -7.79 2.58
C LYS A 129 4.58 -7.21 1.19
N TYR A 130 4.35 -8.01 0.15
CA TYR A 130 4.60 -7.67 -1.24
C TYR A 130 3.42 -8.13 -2.08
N HIS A 131 3.05 -7.39 -3.11
CA HIS A 131 1.89 -7.73 -3.94
C HIS A 131 2.18 -8.89 -4.92
N VAL A 132 3.46 -9.13 -5.23
CA VAL A 132 3.93 -10.22 -6.09
C VAL A 132 5.18 -10.89 -5.52
N PRO A 133 5.45 -12.15 -5.89
CA PRO A 133 6.70 -12.81 -5.54
C PRO A 133 7.90 -12.09 -6.16
N LEU A 134 8.96 -11.90 -5.37
CA LEU A 134 10.23 -11.31 -5.79
C LEU A 134 11.21 -12.34 -6.33
N THR A 135 11.01 -13.61 -5.99
CA THR A 135 11.89 -14.72 -6.35
C THR A 135 11.06 -15.91 -6.80
N SER A 136 11.61 -16.74 -7.69
CA SER A 136 10.93 -17.93 -8.20
C SER A 136 10.53 -18.90 -7.07
N SER A 137 11.30 -19.00 -5.99
CA SER A 137 10.94 -19.82 -4.84
C SER A 137 9.70 -19.31 -4.09
N GLN A 138 9.44 -17.99 -4.11
CA GLN A 138 8.24 -17.44 -3.49
C GLN A 138 6.99 -17.75 -4.30
N GLU A 139 7.07 -17.95 -5.62
CA GLU A 139 5.93 -18.28 -6.48
C GLU A 139 5.22 -19.55 -6.03
N TYR A 140 5.97 -20.60 -5.69
CA TYR A 140 5.41 -21.87 -5.23
C TYR A 140 4.64 -21.73 -3.90
N GLY A 141 5.12 -20.87 -3.00
CA GLY A 141 4.53 -20.64 -1.69
C GLY A 141 3.65 -19.39 -1.59
N TRP A 142 3.27 -18.80 -2.72
CA TRP A 142 2.61 -17.49 -2.75
C TRP A 142 1.12 -17.58 -2.38
N GLY A 143 0.63 -16.70 -1.51
CA GLY A 143 -0.79 -16.70 -1.13
C GLY A 143 -1.20 -18.02 -0.46
N ASN A 144 -2.16 -18.73 -1.05
CA ASN A 144 -2.58 -20.05 -0.60
C ASN A 144 -1.78 -21.14 -1.34
N PRO A 145 -0.83 -21.84 -0.67
CA PRO A 145 0.03 -22.81 -1.33
C PRO A 145 -0.73 -23.97 -1.99
N ALA A 146 -1.94 -24.29 -1.52
CA ALA A 146 -2.77 -25.35 -2.10
C ALA A 146 -3.16 -25.05 -3.56
N ASP A 147 -3.24 -23.78 -3.93
CA ASP A 147 -3.63 -23.33 -5.26
C ASP A 147 -2.46 -23.36 -6.26
N ASN A 148 -1.21 -23.33 -5.75
CA ASN A 148 0.00 -23.25 -6.59
C ASN A 148 0.58 -24.63 -6.98
N ILE A 149 0.24 -25.69 -6.25
CA ILE A 149 0.82 -27.04 -6.44
C ILE A 149 0.19 -27.77 -7.65
N ARG A 150 -0.88 -27.21 -8.26
CA ARG A 150 -1.61 -27.83 -9.38
C ARG A 150 -1.19 -27.33 -10.77
N ARG A 151 -0.07 -26.63 -10.92
CA ARG A 151 0.48 -26.21 -12.22
C ARG A 151 1.56 -27.14 -12.73
#